data_AF-A0A0B7K810-F1
#
_entry.id   AF-A0A0B7K810-F1
#
_cell.length_a   1.000
_cell.length_b   1.000
_cell.length_c   1.000
_cell.angle_alpha   90.00
_cell.angle_beta   90.00
_cell.angle_gamma   90.00
#
_symmetry.space_group_name_H-M   'P 1'
#
loop_
_entity.id
_entity.type
_entity.pdbx_description
1 polymer ?
#
loop_
_entity_poly.entity_id
_entity_poly.type
_entity_poly.pdbx_seq_one_letter_code
_entity_poly.pdbx_strand_id
1 'polypeptide(L)'
;MAIPKYLSRVTSPPYRKPAFQAALNSSRTWWFKQMASTDAPAPWHAAYPPPRNKTPAAMMRHDVLEMIKNSNNIAGRNYVLVDLRRSDHEVSSERVGGTIRGSINLPAQSLYPTIPTLYSLFKAAGVHKIIWYCSSSRGRGSRAAGWFKDHIDDQSDSGMQSLILFEGISGWAKAGGEFVEWIDEYDATVWESK
;
A
#
# COMPACT_ATOMS: atom_id res chain seq x y z
N MET A 1 -29.93 -21.22 76.10
CA MET A 1 -29.35 -20.63 77.32
C MET A 1 -27.86 -20.43 77.10
N ALA A 2 -27.39 -19.18 77.11
CA ALA A 2 -26.06 -18.70 77.53
C ALA A 2 -25.68 -17.41 76.76
N ILE A 3 -25.63 -16.29 77.47
CA ILE A 3 -24.89 -15.06 77.12
C ILE A 3 -23.72 -15.01 78.10
N PRO A 4 -22.48 -14.72 77.65
CA PRO A 4 -21.79 -13.49 78.09
C PRO A 4 -20.73 -13.00 77.05
N LYS A 5 -20.13 -11.81 77.06
CA LYS A 5 -20.19 -10.52 77.77
C LYS A 5 -19.19 -9.60 77.02
N TYR A 6 -19.51 -8.31 76.92
CA TYR A 6 -18.61 -7.13 76.88
C TYR A 6 -17.47 -7.03 75.84
N LEU A 7 -17.45 -5.91 75.10
CA LEU A 7 -16.33 -4.96 75.15
C LEU A 7 -16.75 -3.60 74.55
N SER A 8 -16.28 -2.55 75.20
CA SER A 8 -16.67 -1.14 75.15
C SER A 8 -16.27 -0.40 73.87
N ARG A 9 -17.14 0.51 73.41
CA ARG A 9 -16.84 1.54 72.40
C ARG A 9 -15.79 2.51 72.94
N VAL A 10 -14.63 2.60 72.29
CA VAL A 10 -13.70 3.72 72.42
C VAL A 10 -14.10 4.78 71.39
N THR A 11 -14.52 5.95 71.87
CA THR A 11 -14.75 7.14 71.03
C THR A 11 -13.44 7.92 70.95
N SER A 12 -12.97 8.22 69.74
CA SER A 12 -11.80 9.06 69.51
C SER A 12 -12.24 10.53 69.40
N PRO A 13 -11.51 11.50 69.99
CA PRO A 13 -11.85 12.92 69.91
C PRO A 13 -11.61 13.51 68.50
N PRO A 14 -12.31 14.60 68.13
CA PRO A 14 -12.23 15.17 66.78
C PRO A 14 -10.87 15.87 66.53
N TYR A 15 -10.22 15.48 65.44
CA TYR A 15 -8.97 16.07 64.98
C TYR A 15 -9.24 17.45 64.34
N ARG A 16 -8.72 18.53 64.95
CA ARG A 16 -8.74 19.89 64.40
C ARG A 16 -7.63 20.05 63.36
N LYS A 17 -7.99 20.48 62.14
CA LYS A 17 -7.03 20.90 61.09
C LYS A 17 -6.40 22.24 61.47
N PRO A 18 -5.07 22.40 61.39
CA PRO A 18 -4.47 23.73 61.24
C PRO A 18 -4.56 24.16 59.78
N ALA A 19 -5.14 25.33 59.54
CA ALA A 19 -4.96 26.08 58.31
C ALA A 19 -3.64 26.85 58.40
N PHE A 20 -2.74 26.72 57.42
CA PHE A 20 -1.79 27.78 57.10
C PHE A 20 -1.27 27.68 55.66
N GLN A 21 -1.51 28.77 54.95
CA GLN A 21 -0.87 29.38 53.78
C GLN A 21 -0.47 28.59 52.53
N ALA A 22 -1.10 29.07 51.45
CA ALA A 22 -0.62 29.16 50.09
C ALA A 22 0.83 29.64 49.95
N ALA A 23 1.57 28.99 49.04
CA ALA A 23 2.39 29.58 47.97
C ALA A 23 3.44 28.52 47.59
N LEU A 24 3.36 28.01 46.37
CA LEU A 24 4.47 27.51 45.54
C LEU A 24 3.87 26.92 44.24
N ASN A 25 3.21 27.79 43.48
CA ASN A 25 2.82 27.52 42.10
C ASN A 25 3.80 28.28 41.21
N SER A 26 4.91 27.64 40.82
CA SER A 26 5.62 27.87 39.56
C SER A 26 6.89 27.02 39.50
N SER A 27 6.77 25.71 39.31
CA SER A 27 7.89 24.82 38.92
C SER A 27 7.47 23.42 38.44
N ARG A 28 6.17 23.17 38.17
CA ARG A 28 5.65 21.82 37.84
C ARG A 28 5.11 21.66 36.41
N THR A 29 5.48 22.55 35.48
CA THR A 29 5.02 22.49 34.08
C THR A 29 6.14 22.33 33.05
N TRP A 30 7.36 21.94 33.46
CA TRP A 30 8.49 21.75 32.53
C TRP A 30 8.91 20.28 32.33
N TRP A 31 8.17 19.29 32.84
CA TRP A 31 8.53 17.86 32.75
C TRP A 31 7.55 16.98 31.96
N PHE A 32 6.45 17.53 31.42
CA PHE A 32 5.50 16.80 30.55
C PHE A 32 5.43 17.35 29.12
N LYS A 33 6.51 17.96 28.64
CA LYS A 33 6.63 18.39 27.24
C LYS A 33 7.98 17.98 26.66
N GLN A 34 8.36 16.72 26.82
CA GLN A 34 9.48 16.16 26.07
C GLN A 34 9.23 14.68 25.76
N MET A 35 9.16 14.41 24.44
CA MET A 35 9.29 13.11 23.77
C MET A 35 8.04 12.22 23.71
N ALA A 36 6.98 12.69 23.04
CA ALA A 36 6.32 11.80 22.09
C ALA A 36 7.03 12.00 20.74
N SER A 37 8.10 11.26 20.50
CA SER A 37 8.62 11.09 19.14
C SER A 37 7.54 10.34 18.36
N THR A 38 6.70 11.06 17.63
CA THR A 38 5.83 10.49 16.60
C THR A 38 6.69 10.13 15.38
N ASP A 39 7.68 9.25 15.58
CA ASP A 39 8.40 8.65 14.45
C ASP A 39 7.50 7.54 13.91
N ALA A 40 6.56 7.92 13.05
CA ALA A 40 5.89 6.96 12.20
C ALA A 40 6.98 6.17 11.45
N PRO A 41 6.89 4.83 11.40
CA PRO A 41 7.88 4.03 10.71
C PRO A 41 8.02 4.54 9.27
N ALA A 42 9.26 4.68 8.81
CA ALA A 42 9.53 5.11 7.44
C ALA A 42 8.76 4.20 6.46
N PRO A 43 8.21 4.75 5.38
CA PRO A 43 7.51 3.93 4.40
C PRO A 43 8.46 2.90 3.80
N TRP A 44 7.98 1.68 3.55
CA TRP A 44 8.82 0.55 3.09
C TRP A 44 9.74 0.88 1.91
N HIS A 45 9.30 1.76 1.01
CA HIS A 45 10.05 2.15 -0.18
C HIS A 45 11.22 3.10 0.11
N ALA A 46 11.32 3.66 1.32
CA ALA A 46 12.41 4.55 1.72
C ALA A 46 13.76 3.80 1.84
N ALA A 47 13.73 2.46 1.90
CA ALA A 47 14.92 1.62 1.85
C ALA A 47 15.61 1.62 0.46
N TYR A 48 14.96 2.17 -0.56
CA TYR A 48 15.43 2.14 -1.96
C TYR A 48 15.51 3.56 -2.54
N PRO A 49 16.39 3.82 -3.51
CA PRO A 49 16.48 5.12 -4.16
C PRO A 49 15.17 5.47 -4.88
N PRO A 50 14.82 6.75 -5.01
CA PRO A 50 13.72 7.15 -5.87
C PRO A 50 14.07 6.86 -7.34
N PRO A 51 13.07 6.50 -8.18
CA PRO A 51 13.30 6.41 -9.62
C PRO A 51 13.82 7.73 -10.19
N ARG A 52 14.66 7.67 -11.24
CA ARG A 52 15.18 8.89 -11.91
C ARG A 52 14.03 9.70 -12.51
N ASN A 53 13.07 9.03 -13.15
CA ASN A 53 11.86 9.64 -13.67
C ASN A 53 10.65 9.34 -12.75
N LYS A 54 10.07 10.41 -12.18
CA LYS A 54 8.89 10.33 -11.29
C LYS A 54 7.56 10.34 -12.04
N THR A 55 7.58 10.61 -13.34
CA THR A 55 6.43 10.63 -14.24
C THR A 55 6.63 9.57 -15.34
N PRO A 56 6.48 8.28 -15.00
CA PRO A 56 6.59 7.21 -15.99
C PRO A 56 5.49 7.34 -17.04
N ALA A 57 5.79 6.86 -18.24
CA ALA A 57 4.82 6.80 -19.33
C ALA A 57 3.61 5.95 -18.93
N ALA A 58 2.43 6.36 -19.37
CA ALA A 58 1.16 5.72 -19.05
C ALA A 58 0.49 5.21 -20.32
N MET A 59 -0.22 4.10 -20.20
CA MET A 59 -1.10 3.57 -21.24
C MET A 59 -2.55 3.63 -20.74
N MET A 60 -3.47 4.06 -21.60
CA MET A 60 -4.87 4.21 -21.22
C MET A 60 -5.55 2.83 -21.15
N ARG A 61 -6.60 2.72 -20.33
CA ARG A 61 -7.37 1.47 -20.19
C ARG A 61 -7.89 0.92 -21.52
N HIS A 62 -8.34 1.78 -22.44
CA HIS A 62 -8.84 1.36 -23.75
C HIS A 62 -7.72 0.81 -24.63
N ASP A 63 -6.53 1.44 -24.64
CA ASP A 63 -5.37 0.94 -25.38
C ASP A 63 -4.92 -0.43 -24.85
N VAL A 64 -4.92 -0.60 -23.53
CA VAL A 64 -4.60 -1.89 -22.91
C VAL A 64 -5.64 -2.95 -23.28
N LEU A 65 -6.94 -2.61 -23.23
CA LEU A 65 -8.00 -3.55 -23.59
C LEU A 65 -7.94 -3.95 -25.07
N GLU A 66 -7.74 -3.00 -25.97
CA GLU A 66 -7.54 -3.27 -27.41
C GLU A 66 -6.32 -4.19 -27.62
N MET A 67 -5.23 -3.90 -26.92
CA MET A 67 -4.02 -4.71 -26.98
C MET A 67 -4.30 -6.15 -26.52
N ILE A 68 -5.05 -6.35 -25.43
CA ILE A 68 -5.42 -7.68 -24.92
C ILE A 68 -6.33 -8.43 -25.91
N LYS A 69 -7.30 -7.74 -26.54
CA LYS A 69 -8.27 -8.36 -27.46
C LYS A 69 -7.66 -8.71 -28.83
N ASN A 70 -6.57 -8.06 -29.20
CA ASN A 70 -5.89 -8.31 -30.47
C ASN A 70 -5.11 -9.64 -30.40
N SER A 71 -5.52 -10.63 -31.18
CA SER A 71 -4.92 -11.98 -31.22
C SER A 71 -3.45 -12.00 -31.68
N ASN A 72 -2.96 -10.93 -32.31
CA ASN A 72 -1.55 -10.79 -32.67
C ASN A 72 -0.68 -10.35 -31.48
N ASN A 73 -1.29 -9.88 -30.39
CA ASN A 73 -0.59 -9.55 -29.15
C ASN A 73 -0.71 -10.71 -28.16
N ILE A 74 0.40 -11.42 -27.95
CA ILE A 74 0.48 -12.57 -27.08
C ILE A 74 0.93 -12.12 -25.69
N ALA A 75 0.12 -12.35 -24.66
CA ALA A 75 0.50 -12.14 -23.27
C ALA A 75 1.74 -12.98 -22.90
N GLY A 76 2.68 -12.39 -22.15
CA GLY A 76 3.96 -13.01 -21.81
C GLY A 76 5.01 -13.01 -22.93
N ARG A 77 4.66 -12.56 -24.14
CA ARG A 77 5.60 -12.41 -25.27
C ARG A 77 5.62 -11.01 -25.86
N ASN A 78 4.47 -10.39 -26.16
CA ASN A 78 4.42 -9.02 -26.67
C ASN A 78 4.27 -8.01 -25.52
N TYR A 79 3.51 -8.38 -24.50
CA TYR A 79 3.27 -7.58 -23.31
C TYR A 79 3.12 -8.43 -22.06
N VAL A 80 3.25 -7.82 -20.89
CA VAL A 80 2.87 -8.41 -19.60
C VAL A 80 2.17 -7.35 -18.75
N LEU A 81 1.07 -7.76 -18.11
CA LEU A 81 0.39 -6.95 -17.10
C LEU A 81 0.86 -7.40 -15.72
N VAL A 82 1.26 -6.44 -14.88
CA VAL A 82 1.82 -6.73 -13.56
C VAL A 82 1.01 -6.02 -12.48
N ASP A 83 0.34 -6.83 -11.66
CA ASP A 83 -0.38 -6.37 -10.48
C ASP A 83 0.56 -6.23 -9.28
N LEU A 84 0.69 -5.02 -8.75
CA LEU A 84 1.55 -4.68 -7.62
C LEU A 84 0.84 -4.73 -6.26
N ARG A 85 -0.45 -5.10 -6.22
CA ARG A 85 -1.25 -5.21 -4.98
C ARG A 85 -0.78 -6.41 -4.15
N ARG A 86 -0.87 -6.29 -2.82
CA ARG A 86 -0.28 -7.24 -1.86
C ARG A 86 -1.01 -8.58 -1.77
N SER A 87 -0.21 -9.63 -1.56
CA SER A 87 -0.50 -10.99 -1.06
C SER A 87 -1.71 -11.23 -0.18
N ASP A 88 -1.73 -10.44 0.87
CA ASP A 88 -2.22 -10.84 2.17
C ASP A 88 -3.71 -10.52 2.28
N HIS A 89 -4.47 -11.57 2.61
CA HIS A 89 -5.92 -11.59 2.77
C HIS A 89 -6.40 -10.75 3.98
N GLU A 90 -5.50 -10.03 4.65
CA GLU A 90 -5.82 -9.21 5.80
C GLU A 90 -6.00 -7.74 5.38
N VAL A 91 -7.27 -7.40 5.16
CA VAL A 91 -7.79 -6.05 5.42
C VAL A 91 -7.32 -4.96 4.45
N SER A 92 -7.45 -5.20 3.14
CA SER A 92 -7.94 -4.12 2.29
C SER A 92 -8.79 -4.67 1.16
N SER A 93 -9.92 -4.02 0.92
CA SER A 93 -10.82 -4.19 -0.23
C SER A 93 -10.13 -4.03 -1.59
N GLU A 94 -8.80 -3.94 -1.67
CA GLU A 94 -8.05 -3.83 -2.93
C GLU A 94 -7.93 -5.14 -3.67
N ARG A 95 -7.88 -6.32 -3.03
CA ARG A 95 -7.83 -7.63 -3.75
C ARG A 95 -9.17 -8.32 -3.94
N VAL A 96 -10.14 -8.02 -3.08
CA VAL A 96 -11.45 -8.69 -3.09
C VAL A 96 -12.21 -8.41 -4.39
N GLY A 97 -11.88 -7.34 -5.12
CA GLY A 97 -12.55 -6.97 -6.38
C GLY A 97 -12.01 -7.63 -7.65
N GLY A 98 -11.10 -8.61 -7.55
CA GLY A 98 -10.54 -9.32 -8.69
C GLY A 98 -9.28 -8.69 -9.31
N THR A 99 -8.79 -9.30 -10.39
CA THR A 99 -7.57 -8.90 -11.13
C THR A 99 -7.81 -8.83 -12.63
N ILE A 100 -7.08 -7.98 -13.37
CA ILE A 100 -7.22 -7.92 -14.82
C ILE A 100 -6.72 -9.25 -15.40
N ARG A 101 -7.52 -9.88 -16.25
CA ARG A 101 -7.24 -11.20 -16.83
C ARG A 101 -5.88 -11.23 -17.52
N GLY A 102 -5.12 -12.29 -17.27
CA GLY A 102 -3.79 -12.50 -17.84
C GLY A 102 -2.67 -11.71 -17.14
N SER A 103 -2.96 -11.05 -16.02
CA SER A 103 -1.94 -10.37 -15.22
C SER A 103 -1.19 -11.35 -14.33
N ILE A 104 0.11 -11.09 -14.12
CA ILE A 104 0.90 -11.72 -13.05
C ILE A 104 0.89 -10.82 -11.82
N ASN A 105 0.91 -11.41 -10.63
CA ASN A 105 0.97 -10.62 -9.40
C ASN A 105 2.38 -10.61 -8.80
N LEU A 106 2.96 -9.41 -8.69
CA LEU A 106 4.28 -9.16 -8.11
C LEU A 106 4.18 -7.99 -7.11
N PRO A 107 3.96 -8.26 -5.81
CA PRO A 107 3.80 -7.21 -4.80
C PRO A 107 4.96 -6.20 -4.78
N ALA A 108 4.64 -4.90 -4.70
CA ALA A 108 5.63 -3.83 -4.80
C ALA A 108 6.73 -3.89 -3.73
N GLN A 109 6.43 -4.45 -2.56
CA GLN A 109 7.31 -4.46 -1.38
C GLN A 109 8.58 -5.30 -1.59
N SER A 110 8.50 -6.34 -2.41
CA SER A 110 9.63 -7.22 -2.75
C SER A 110 10.18 -6.96 -4.16
N LEU A 111 9.64 -5.99 -4.89
CA LEU A 111 9.94 -5.79 -6.31
C LEU A 111 11.38 -5.31 -6.55
N TYR A 112 11.81 -4.25 -5.88
CA TYR A 112 13.07 -3.56 -6.19
C TYR A 112 14.30 -4.48 -6.34
N PRO A 113 14.63 -5.37 -5.37
CA PRO A 113 15.79 -6.25 -5.50
C PRO A 113 15.65 -7.31 -6.62
N THR A 114 14.44 -7.58 -7.10
CA THR A 114 14.18 -8.58 -8.16
C THR A 114 14.23 -8.02 -9.58
N ILE A 115 14.36 -6.70 -9.73
CA ILE A 115 14.34 -6.02 -11.04
C ILE A 115 15.33 -6.61 -12.05
N PRO A 116 16.61 -6.88 -11.72
CA PRO A 116 17.55 -7.44 -12.69
C PRO A 116 17.14 -8.82 -13.20
N THR A 117 16.58 -9.66 -12.32
CA THR A 117 16.06 -10.99 -12.67
C THR A 117 14.82 -10.88 -13.53
N LEU A 118 13.87 -10.00 -13.16
CA LEU A 118 12.66 -9.76 -13.96
C LEU A 118 12.99 -9.24 -15.35
N TYR A 119 13.97 -8.33 -15.47
CA TYR A 119 14.45 -7.85 -16.76
C TYR A 119 14.98 -9.00 -17.62
N SER A 120 15.84 -9.85 -17.05
CA SER A 120 16.40 -10.98 -17.77
C SER A 120 15.31 -11.95 -18.26
N LEU A 121 14.32 -12.24 -17.42
CA LEU A 121 13.18 -13.09 -17.76
C LEU A 121 12.32 -12.48 -18.88
N PHE A 122 11.95 -11.21 -18.76
CA PHE A 122 11.15 -10.52 -19.77
C PHE A 122 11.91 -10.39 -21.09
N LYS A 123 13.22 -10.11 -21.03
CA LYS A 123 14.07 -10.04 -22.23
C LYS A 123 14.17 -11.39 -22.94
N ALA A 124 14.39 -12.47 -22.19
CA ALA A 124 14.45 -13.83 -22.74
C ALA A 124 13.11 -14.27 -23.36
N ALA A 125 11.99 -13.84 -22.77
CA ALA A 125 10.65 -14.08 -23.31
C ALA A 125 10.29 -13.18 -24.52
N GLY A 126 11.13 -12.19 -24.84
CA GLY A 126 10.89 -11.23 -25.91
C GLY A 126 9.83 -10.17 -25.58
N VAL A 127 9.53 -9.96 -24.30
CA VAL A 127 8.50 -8.99 -23.86
C VAL A 127 8.91 -7.57 -24.20
N HIS A 128 8.02 -6.86 -24.90
CA HIS A 128 8.24 -5.48 -25.33
C HIS A 128 7.57 -4.45 -24.42
N LYS A 129 6.42 -4.77 -23.82
CA LYS A 129 5.68 -3.85 -22.95
C LYS A 129 5.41 -4.45 -21.59
N ILE A 130 5.88 -3.80 -20.53
CA ILE A 130 5.60 -4.17 -19.14
C ILE A 130 4.68 -3.09 -18.58
N ILE A 131 3.46 -3.48 -18.24
CA ILE A 131 2.41 -2.58 -17.82
C ILE A 131 2.11 -2.82 -16.34
N TRP A 132 2.58 -1.91 -15.52
CA TRP A 132 2.46 -1.95 -14.07
C TRP A 132 1.15 -1.33 -13.61
N TYR A 133 0.46 -1.98 -12.69
CA TYR A 133 -0.69 -1.36 -12.03
C TYR A 133 -0.77 -1.68 -10.55
N CYS A 134 -1.41 -0.77 -9.82
CA CYS A 134 -1.95 -1.05 -8.49
C CYS A 134 -3.39 -0.52 -8.45
N SER A 135 -3.93 -0.17 -7.28
CA SER A 135 -5.29 0.38 -7.22
C SER A 135 -5.46 1.60 -8.14
N SER A 136 -4.65 2.65 -7.98
CA SER A 136 -4.71 3.87 -8.80
C SER A 136 -3.50 4.13 -9.70
N SER A 137 -2.49 3.27 -9.63
CA SER A 137 -1.15 3.44 -10.24
C SER A 137 -0.34 4.68 -9.83
N ARG A 138 -0.87 5.59 -9.01
CA ARG A 138 -0.20 6.85 -8.59
C ARG A 138 0.94 6.67 -7.58
N GLY A 139 0.99 5.52 -6.91
CA GLY A 139 1.96 5.23 -5.85
C GLY A 139 2.90 4.10 -6.23
N ARG A 140 2.46 2.87 -5.96
CA ARG A 140 3.24 1.65 -6.25
C ARG A 140 3.56 1.54 -7.75
N GLY A 141 2.55 1.77 -8.60
CA GLY A 141 2.70 1.77 -10.07
C GLY A 141 3.80 2.69 -10.55
N SER A 142 3.74 3.99 -10.20
CA SER A 142 4.75 4.95 -10.61
C SER A 142 6.17 4.58 -10.16
N ARG A 143 6.34 4.06 -8.94
CA ARG A 143 7.66 3.64 -8.44
C ARG A 143 8.19 2.41 -9.19
N ALA A 144 7.38 1.37 -9.33
CA ALA A 144 7.75 0.16 -10.04
C ALA A 144 8.14 0.44 -11.50
N ALA A 145 7.30 1.21 -12.20
CA ALA A 145 7.54 1.56 -13.59
C ALA A 145 8.84 2.37 -13.74
N GLY A 146 9.08 3.34 -12.84
CA GLY A 146 10.29 4.13 -12.83
C GLY A 146 11.55 3.29 -12.55
N TRP A 147 11.54 2.46 -11.50
CA TRP A 147 12.70 1.61 -11.18
C TRP A 147 13.04 0.64 -12.30
N PHE A 148 12.03 0.04 -12.92
CA PHE A 148 12.27 -0.87 -14.03
C PHE A 148 12.73 -0.13 -15.29
N LYS A 149 12.22 1.08 -15.55
CA LYS A 149 12.70 1.95 -16.63
C LYS A 149 14.16 2.34 -16.41
N ASP A 150 14.53 2.67 -15.18
CA ASP A 150 15.92 2.97 -14.84
C ASP A 150 16.83 1.79 -15.18
N HIS A 151 16.42 0.56 -14.84
CA HIS A 151 17.18 -0.62 -15.19
C HIS A 151 17.27 -0.83 -16.71
N ILE A 152 16.17 -0.69 -17.46
CA ILE A 152 16.16 -0.77 -18.94
C ILE A 152 17.18 0.21 -19.55
N ASP A 153 17.21 1.45 -19.05
CA ASP A 153 18.11 2.49 -19.53
C ASP A 153 19.57 2.16 -19.22
N ASP A 154 19.85 1.61 -18.03
CA ASP A 154 21.19 1.17 -17.66
C ASP A 154 21.68 0.00 -18.52
N GLN A 155 20.76 -0.81 -19.06
CA GLN A 155 21.06 -1.86 -20.05
C GLN A 155 21.14 -1.35 -21.49
N SER A 156 20.89 -0.06 -21.74
CA SER A 156 20.79 0.52 -23.08
C SER A 156 19.78 -0.21 -23.98
N ASP A 157 18.69 -0.73 -23.41
CA ASP A 157 17.69 -1.49 -24.14
C ASP A 157 16.58 -0.60 -24.70
N SER A 158 16.53 -0.45 -26.03
CA SER A 158 15.49 0.30 -26.72
C SER A 158 14.26 -0.53 -27.09
N GLY A 159 14.30 -1.86 -26.89
CA GLY A 159 13.24 -2.79 -27.32
C GLY A 159 12.16 -3.06 -26.28
N MET A 160 12.36 -2.58 -25.05
CA MET A 160 11.48 -2.84 -23.91
C MET A 160 10.97 -1.51 -23.31
N GLN A 161 9.69 -1.49 -22.95
CA GLN A 161 9.01 -0.32 -22.40
C GLN A 161 8.41 -0.65 -21.03
N SER A 162 8.61 0.27 -20.08
CA SER A 162 8.02 0.22 -18.74
C SER A 162 6.93 1.29 -18.63
N LEU A 163 5.69 0.87 -18.43
CA LEU A 163 4.49 1.70 -18.52
C LEU A 163 3.59 1.51 -17.30
N ILE A 164 2.87 2.54 -16.87
CA ILE A 164 1.77 2.35 -15.92
C ILE A 164 0.43 2.21 -16.64
N LEU A 165 -0.47 1.37 -16.11
CA LEU A 165 -1.90 1.46 -16.46
C LEU A 165 -2.48 2.73 -15.82
N PHE A 166 -2.95 3.66 -16.65
CA PHE A 166 -3.58 4.89 -16.18
C PHE A 166 -4.78 4.56 -15.27
N GLU A 167 -4.87 5.27 -14.14
CA GLU A 167 -5.88 5.06 -13.07
C GLU A 167 -5.91 3.67 -12.43
N GLY A 168 -4.99 2.77 -12.80
CA GLY A 168 -4.89 1.42 -12.26
C GLY A 168 -6.17 0.60 -12.43
N ILE A 169 -6.30 -0.45 -11.63
CA ILE A 169 -7.48 -1.32 -11.68
C ILE A 169 -8.75 -0.62 -11.17
N SER A 170 -8.63 0.42 -10.35
CA SER A 170 -9.78 1.23 -9.94
C SER A 170 -10.41 1.95 -11.12
N GLY A 171 -9.61 2.57 -12.00
CA GLY A 171 -10.12 3.20 -13.22
C GLY A 171 -10.65 2.19 -14.23
N TRP A 172 -10.07 0.98 -14.26
CA TRP A 172 -10.56 -0.13 -15.08
C TRP A 172 -11.95 -0.60 -14.61
N ALA A 173 -12.12 -0.93 -13.33
CA ALA A 173 -13.38 -1.42 -12.78
C ALA A 173 -14.50 -0.37 -12.85
N LYS A 174 -14.20 0.90 -12.50
CA LYS A 174 -15.18 2.00 -12.58
C LYS A 174 -15.62 2.33 -14.00
N ALA A 175 -14.89 1.88 -15.02
CA ALA A 175 -15.32 2.03 -16.41
C ALA A 175 -16.61 1.22 -16.70
N GLY A 176 -16.85 0.13 -15.96
CA GLY A 176 -17.96 -0.78 -16.20
C GLY A 176 -17.90 -1.45 -17.57
N GLY A 177 -19.04 -1.99 -18.01
CA GLY A 177 -19.20 -2.59 -19.34
C GLY A 177 -18.16 -3.70 -19.63
N GLU A 178 -17.57 -3.66 -20.82
CA GLU A 178 -16.58 -4.68 -21.22
C GLU A 178 -15.34 -4.72 -20.30
N PHE A 179 -14.98 -3.63 -19.61
CA PHE A 179 -13.81 -3.64 -18.74
C PHE A 179 -13.98 -4.63 -17.58
N VAL A 180 -15.15 -4.67 -16.94
CA VAL A 180 -15.36 -5.60 -15.81
C VAL A 180 -15.44 -7.05 -16.25
N GLU A 181 -15.80 -7.34 -17.50
CA GLU A 181 -15.76 -8.69 -18.10
C GLU A 181 -14.33 -9.22 -18.25
N TRP A 182 -13.34 -8.31 -18.25
CA TRP A 182 -11.90 -8.61 -18.29
C TRP A 182 -11.25 -8.60 -16.90
N ILE A 183 -12.05 -8.61 -15.83
CA ILE A 183 -11.58 -8.85 -14.46
C ILE A 183 -11.93 -10.30 -14.08
N ASP A 184 -10.92 -11.09 -13.77
CA ASP A 184 -11.12 -12.41 -13.16
C ASP A 184 -11.46 -12.23 -11.68
N GLU A 185 -12.43 -13.02 -11.20
CA GLU A 185 -12.98 -12.93 -9.83
C GLU A 185 -13.57 -11.55 -9.50
N TYR A 186 -14.24 -10.93 -10.48
CA TYR A 186 -14.89 -9.64 -10.29
C TYR A 186 -15.99 -9.70 -9.22
N ASP A 187 -15.88 -8.81 -8.22
CA ASP A 187 -16.90 -8.59 -7.19
C ASP A 187 -17.39 -7.13 -7.27
N ALA A 188 -18.62 -6.93 -7.76
CA ALA A 188 -19.22 -5.62 -7.92
C ALA A 188 -19.32 -4.84 -6.59
N THR A 189 -19.57 -5.54 -5.47
CA THR A 189 -19.79 -4.90 -4.16
C THR A 189 -18.56 -4.14 -3.66
N VAL A 190 -17.37 -4.60 -4.07
CA VAL A 190 -16.08 -3.98 -3.75
C VAL A 190 -15.87 -2.67 -4.52
N TRP A 191 -16.42 -2.58 -5.73
CA TRP A 191 -16.21 -1.42 -6.61
C TRP A 191 -17.30 -0.37 -6.50
N GLU A 192 -18.52 -0.76 -6.10
CA GLU A 192 -19.62 0.16 -5.79
C GLU A 192 -19.35 1.02 -4.54
N SER A 193 -18.47 0.54 -3.64
CA SER A 193 -18.14 1.21 -2.36
C SER A 193 -16.89 2.12 -2.42
N LYS A 194 -16.28 2.30 -3.60
CA LYS A 194 -15.01 3.06 -3.80
C LYS A 194 -15.15 4.23 -4.75
#